data_AF-A0A485MLU2-F1
#
_entry.id   AF-A0A485MLU2-F1
#
_cell.length_a   1.000
_cell.length_b   1.000
_cell.length_c   1.000
_cell.angle_alpha   90.00
_cell.angle_beta   90.00
_cell.angle_gamma   90.00
#
_symmetry.space_group_name_H-M   'P 1'
#
loop_
_entity.id
_entity.type
_entity.pdbx_description
1 polymer ?
#
loop_
_entity_poly.entity_id
_entity_poly.type
_entity_poly.pdbx_seq_one_letter_code
_entity_poly.pdbx_strand_id
1 'polypeptide(L)'
;MAVWIQAQQLQGDALHQMQALYGQHFPIEVRHYLSQWIESQAWDSIDLDNPQENIKATQLLEGLVQELQKKAEHQVGEDGFLLKIKLGHYATQLQNTYDRCPMELVRCIRHILYNEQRLVREANNGTSPVGSLADTMSQKHLQINQTFEELRLVTQDTENELKKLQQTQEYFIIQYQESLRIQGEARAAWA
;
A
#
# COMPACT_ATOMS: atom_id res chain seq x y z
N MET A 1 14.89 -4.69 23.26
CA MET A 1 13.81 -3.74 23.59
C MET A 1 13.11 -3.44 22.29
N ALA A 2 11.77 -3.57 22.21
CA ALA A 2 11.06 -3.35 20.95
C ALA A 2 11.25 -1.89 20.49
N VAL A 3 11.50 -1.68 19.20
CA VAL A 3 11.65 -0.33 18.59
C VAL A 3 10.40 0.50 18.88
N TRP A 4 9.24 -0.15 18.92
CA TRP A 4 7.98 0.48 19.28
C TRP A 4 8.02 1.24 20.62
N ILE A 5 8.67 0.70 21.65
CA ILE A 5 8.74 1.34 22.97
C ILE A 5 9.53 2.65 22.89
N GLN A 6 10.56 2.69 22.06
CA GLN A 6 11.34 3.91 21.82
C GLN A 6 10.54 4.91 20.98
N ALA A 7 9.80 4.43 19.97
CA ALA A 7 8.93 5.26 19.15
C ALA A 7 7.83 5.94 19.98
N GLN A 8 7.27 5.25 20.98
CA GLN A 8 6.29 5.82 21.90
C GLN A 8 6.84 6.95 22.79
N GLN A 9 8.16 7.07 22.92
CA GLN A 9 8.79 8.15 23.70
C GLN A 9 9.05 9.41 22.88
N LEU A 10 8.79 9.38 21.56
CA LEU A 10 8.91 10.55 20.70
C LEU A 10 7.96 11.67 21.15
N GLN A 11 8.41 12.92 20.96
CA GLN A 11 7.66 14.13 21.31
C GLN A 11 7.74 15.16 20.19
N GLY A 12 6.88 16.19 20.24
CA GLY A 12 6.89 17.30 19.28
C GLY A 12 6.66 16.84 17.84
N ASP A 13 7.38 17.42 16.88
CA ASP A 13 7.21 17.14 15.45
C ASP A 13 7.50 15.69 15.08
N ALA A 14 8.43 15.03 15.79
CA ALA A 14 8.76 13.62 15.55
C ALA A 14 7.57 12.70 15.89
N LEU A 15 6.80 13.03 16.94
CA LEU A 15 5.58 12.28 17.29
C LEU A 15 4.48 12.48 16.24
N HIS A 16 4.30 13.71 15.75
CA HIS A 16 3.32 13.98 14.69
C HIS A 16 3.68 13.24 13.39
N GLN A 17 4.95 13.23 13.01
CA GLN A 17 5.43 12.45 11.86
C GLN A 17 5.22 10.95 12.06
N MET A 18 5.47 10.42 13.26
CA MET A 18 5.21 9.02 13.59
C MET A 18 3.71 8.69 13.48
N GLN A 19 2.83 9.54 14.01
CA GLN A 19 1.37 9.35 13.94
C GLN A 19 0.86 9.37 12.49
N ALA A 20 1.44 10.21 11.63
CA ALA A 20 1.08 10.31 10.21
C ALA A 20 1.40 9.04 9.40
N LEU A 21 2.25 8.14 9.90
CA LEU A 21 2.51 6.83 9.27
C LEU A 21 1.30 5.89 9.33
N TYR A 22 0.40 6.12 10.29
CA TYR A 22 -0.73 5.27 10.60
C TYR A 22 -2.03 5.83 10.02
N GLY A 23 -2.89 4.95 9.53
CA GLY A 23 -4.14 5.32 8.88
C GLY A 23 -5.03 4.11 8.66
N GLN A 24 -5.99 4.22 7.73
CA GLN A 24 -6.86 3.08 7.41
C GLN A 24 -6.10 1.90 6.80
N HIS A 25 -4.99 2.16 6.11
CA HIS A 25 -4.12 1.14 5.52
C HIS A 25 -3.43 0.28 6.58
N PHE A 26 -3.04 0.88 7.70
CA PHE A 26 -2.43 0.17 8.82
C PHE A 26 -2.72 0.91 10.13
N PRO A 27 -3.67 0.41 10.95
CA PRO A 27 -4.04 1.05 12.21
C PRO A 27 -2.90 1.04 13.23
N ILE A 28 -2.73 2.15 13.96
CA ILE A 28 -1.70 2.25 15.01
C ILE A 28 -1.94 1.26 16.15
N GLU A 29 -3.20 0.88 16.40
CA GLU A 29 -3.57 -0.14 17.36
C GLU A 29 -2.99 -1.50 16.98
N VAL A 30 -3.02 -1.87 15.69
CA VAL A 30 -2.43 -3.13 15.22
C VAL A 30 -0.93 -3.12 15.45
N ARG A 31 -0.25 -2.02 15.09
CA ARG A 31 1.18 -1.83 15.41
C ARG A 31 1.45 -2.00 16.91
N HIS A 32 0.64 -1.37 17.75
CA HIS A 32 0.82 -1.36 19.20
C HIS A 32 0.65 -2.76 19.79
N TYR A 33 -0.48 -3.40 19.51
CA TYR A 33 -0.83 -4.69 20.09
C TYR A 33 0.04 -5.81 19.54
N LEU A 34 0.43 -5.79 18.27
CA LEU A 34 1.29 -6.82 17.67
C LEU A 34 2.76 -6.40 17.53
N SER A 35 3.19 -5.38 18.26
CA SER A 35 4.54 -4.82 18.13
C SER A 35 5.66 -5.87 18.17
N GLN A 36 5.61 -6.78 19.13
CA GLN A 36 6.62 -7.85 19.26
C GLN A 36 6.59 -8.84 18.10
N TRP A 37 5.41 -9.25 17.65
CA TRP A 37 5.28 -10.19 16.53
C TRP A 37 5.71 -9.56 15.21
N ILE A 38 5.33 -8.30 14.98
CA ILE A 38 5.73 -7.55 13.80
C ILE A 38 7.26 -7.42 13.77
N GLU A 39 7.88 -7.02 14.87
CA GLU A 39 9.33 -6.82 14.92
C GLU A 39 10.15 -8.12 14.86
N SER A 40 9.53 -9.29 15.11
CA SER A 40 10.22 -10.57 14.98
C SER A 40 10.28 -11.11 13.56
N GLN A 41 9.49 -10.57 12.62
CA GLN A 41 9.51 -11.05 11.23
C GLN A 41 10.66 -10.45 10.44
N ALA A 42 11.22 -11.23 9.52
CA ALA A 42 12.30 -10.81 8.64
C ALA A 42 11.78 -10.05 7.40
N TRP A 43 11.08 -8.93 7.60
CA TRP A 43 10.46 -8.17 6.51
C TRP A 43 11.45 -7.75 5.40
N ASP A 44 12.69 -7.43 5.77
CA ASP A 44 13.73 -7.04 4.81
C ASP A 44 14.30 -8.19 3.97
N SER A 45 14.04 -9.44 4.36
CA SER A 45 14.48 -10.62 3.59
C SER A 45 13.59 -10.93 2.38
N ILE A 46 12.43 -10.27 2.28
CA ILE A 46 11.46 -10.48 1.21
C ILE A 46 11.84 -9.59 0.04
N ASP A 47 12.21 -10.23 -1.06
CA ASP A 47 12.46 -9.56 -2.32
C ASP A 47 11.12 -9.10 -2.93
N LEU A 48 10.97 -7.79 -3.06
CA LEU A 48 9.75 -7.15 -3.52
C LEU A 48 9.57 -7.25 -5.04
N ASP A 49 10.62 -7.58 -5.77
CA ASP A 49 10.64 -7.70 -7.22
C ASP A 49 10.56 -9.16 -7.69
N ASN A 50 10.63 -10.11 -6.75
CA ASN A 50 10.51 -11.54 -7.03
C ASN A 50 9.06 -12.03 -6.82
N PRO A 51 8.34 -12.44 -7.88
CA PRO A 51 6.97 -12.96 -7.77
C PRO A 51 6.84 -14.20 -6.87
N GLN A 52 7.91 -14.97 -6.69
CA GLN A 52 7.90 -16.18 -5.86
C GLN A 52 7.77 -15.87 -4.36
N GLU A 53 8.18 -14.68 -3.94
CA GLU A 53 8.09 -14.22 -2.56
C GLU A 53 6.66 -13.85 -2.14
N ASN A 54 5.74 -13.76 -3.10
CA ASN A 54 4.32 -13.50 -2.83
C ASN A 54 3.71 -14.54 -1.87
N ILE A 55 4.14 -15.81 -1.97
CA ILE A 55 3.70 -16.87 -1.05
C ILE A 55 4.09 -16.52 0.40
N LYS A 56 5.30 -16.00 0.63
CA LYS A 56 5.75 -15.59 1.97
C LYS A 56 4.98 -14.36 2.46
N ALA A 57 4.67 -13.42 1.57
CA ALA A 57 3.84 -12.27 1.90
C ALA A 57 2.41 -12.69 2.30
N THR A 58 1.80 -13.65 1.60
CA THR A 58 0.52 -14.23 1.99
C THR A 58 0.59 -14.89 3.36
N GLN A 59 1.63 -15.69 3.63
CA GLN A 59 1.83 -16.32 4.94
C GLN A 59 1.98 -15.29 6.07
N LEU A 60 2.63 -14.16 5.81
CA LEU A 60 2.74 -13.08 6.79
C LEU A 60 1.41 -12.37 7.02
N LEU A 61 0.59 -12.17 5.99
CA LEU A 61 -0.76 -11.66 6.15
C LEU A 61 -1.61 -12.61 7.00
N GLU A 62 -1.58 -13.91 6.69
CA GLU A 62 -2.29 -14.93 7.46
C GLU A 62 -1.82 -14.96 8.92
N GLY A 63 -0.50 -14.94 9.15
CA GLY A 63 0.08 -14.91 10.49
C GLY A 63 -0.32 -13.66 11.29
N LEU A 64 -0.37 -12.49 10.64
CA LEU A 64 -0.80 -11.25 11.26
C LEU A 64 -2.28 -11.32 11.69
N VAL A 65 -3.15 -11.82 10.80
CA VAL A 65 -4.58 -12.01 11.05
C VAL A 65 -4.80 -13.00 12.19
N GLN A 66 -4.08 -14.13 12.19
CA GLN A 66 -4.15 -15.14 13.25
C GLN A 66 -3.71 -14.58 14.61
N GLU A 67 -2.62 -13.81 14.67
CA GLU A 67 -2.19 -13.19 15.92
C GLU A 67 -3.18 -12.15 16.44
N LEU A 68 -3.84 -11.38 15.55
CA LEU A 68 -4.93 -10.48 15.96
C LEU A 68 -6.11 -11.26 16.55
N GLN A 69 -6.54 -12.34 15.88
CA GLN A 69 -7.65 -13.18 16.36
C GLN A 69 -7.33 -13.83 17.69
N LYS A 70 -6.16 -14.45 17.81
CA LYS A 70 -5.66 -15.03 19.07
C LYS A 70 -5.64 -13.98 20.17
N LYS A 71 -5.13 -12.78 19.89
CA LYS A 71 -5.08 -11.70 20.88
C LYS A 71 -6.45 -11.17 21.27
N ALA A 72 -7.43 -11.23 20.37
CA ALA A 72 -8.83 -10.91 20.64
C ALA A 72 -9.48 -11.98 21.55
N GLU A 73 -9.23 -13.25 21.29
CA GLU A 73 -9.77 -14.38 22.07
C GLU A 73 -9.27 -14.39 23.51
N HIS A 74 -8.03 -13.95 23.74
CA HIS A 74 -7.43 -13.86 25.07
C HIS A 74 -7.94 -12.66 25.89
N GLN A 75 -8.74 -11.76 25.32
CA GLN A 75 -9.33 -10.66 26.08
C GLN A 75 -10.52 -11.14 26.91
N VAL A 76 -10.51 -10.84 28.21
CA VAL A 76 -11.55 -11.21 29.18
C VAL A 76 -11.89 -9.98 30.03
N GLY A 77 -13.15 -9.85 30.46
CA GLY A 77 -13.66 -8.73 31.27
C GLY A 77 -14.26 -7.58 30.43
N GLU A 78 -14.85 -6.59 31.11
CA GLU A 78 -15.55 -5.46 30.45
C GLU A 78 -14.61 -4.63 29.56
N ASP A 79 -13.41 -4.29 30.04
CA ASP A 79 -12.41 -3.55 29.25
C ASP A 79 -11.87 -4.38 28.08
N GLY A 80 -11.82 -5.71 28.24
CA GLY A 80 -11.41 -6.66 27.22
C GLY A 80 -12.42 -6.83 26.08
N PHE A 81 -13.71 -6.59 26.35
CA PHE A 81 -14.78 -6.77 25.36
C PHE A 81 -14.63 -5.81 24.17
N LEU A 82 -14.43 -4.51 24.44
CA LEU A 82 -14.24 -3.52 23.38
C LEU A 82 -12.98 -3.82 22.57
N LEU A 83 -11.89 -4.20 23.25
CA LEU A 83 -10.64 -4.56 22.59
C LEU A 83 -10.80 -5.80 21.71
N LYS A 84 -11.50 -6.83 22.17
CA LYS A 84 -11.82 -8.02 21.39
C LYS A 84 -12.54 -7.69 20.08
N ILE A 85 -13.56 -6.82 20.15
CA ILE A 85 -14.29 -6.38 18.95
C ILE A 85 -13.36 -5.63 17.99
N LYS A 86 -12.56 -4.68 18.50
CA LYS A 86 -11.63 -3.91 17.66
C LYS A 86 -10.60 -4.81 16.97
N LEU A 87 -9.96 -5.72 17.71
CA LEU A 87 -8.98 -6.64 17.14
C LEU A 87 -9.59 -7.57 16.09
N GLY A 88 -10.81 -8.08 16.33
CA GLY A 88 -11.55 -8.85 15.33
C GLY A 88 -11.84 -8.04 14.06
N HIS A 89 -12.26 -6.78 14.22
CA HIS A 89 -12.49 -5.89 13.08
C HIS A 89 -11.20 -5.62 12.28
N TYR A 90 -10.10 -5.32 12.96
CA TYR A 90 -8.80 -5.11 12.30
C TYR A 90 -8.32 -6.36 11.54
N ALA A 91 -8.54 -7.56 12.10
CA ALA A 91 -8.19 -8.80 11.43
C ALA A 91 -8.91 -8.93 10.08
N THR A 92 -10.23 -8.73 10.07
CA THR A 92 -11.03 -8.75 8.84
C THR A 92 -10.68 -7.59 7.90
N GLN A 93 -10.47 -6.38 8.42
CA GLN A 93 -10.11 -5.21 7.64
C GLN A 93 -8.78 -5.42 6.89
N LEU A 94 -7.74 -5.86 7.59
CA LEU A 94 -6.42 -6.07 7.01
C LEU A 94 -6.44 -7.22 6.00
N GLN A 95 -7.16 -8.30 6.29
CA GLN A 95 -7.37 -9.38 5.33
C GLN A 95 -8.00 -8.83 4.05
N ASN A 96 -9.13 -8.13 4.13
CA ASN A 96 -9.80 -7.56 2.95
C ASN A 96 -8.93 -6.54 2.19
N THR A 97 -8.08 -5.79 2.90
CA THR A 97 -7.23 -4.76 2.31
C THR A 97 -6.07 -5.38 1.51
N TYR A 98 -5.47 -6.47 2.01
CA TYR A 98 -4.22 -7.01 1.47
C TYR A 98 -4.36 -8.38 0.79
N ASP A 99 -5.49 -9.07 0.88
CA ASP A 99 -5.70 -10.41 0.28
C ASP A 99 -5.41 -10.45 -1.23
N ARG A 100 -5.76 -9.38 -1.95
CA ARG A 100 -5.49 -9.27 -3.40
C ARG A 100 -4.03 -9.00 -3.74
N CYS A 101 -3.29 -8.35 -2.83
CA CYS A 101 -1.89 -8.00 -3.03
C CYS A 101 -1.12 -8.01 -1.69
N PRO A 102 -0.75 -9.20 -1.18
CA PRO A 102 -0.07 -9.32 0.12
C PRO A 102 1.28 -8.62 0.17
N MET A 103 1.92 -8.42 -0.98
CA MET A 103 3.16 -7.66 -1.10
C MET A 103 3.03 -6.21 -0.63
N GLU A 104 1.84 -5.60 -0.78
CA GLU A 104 1.60 -4.24 -0.28
C GLU A 104 1.62 -4.17 1.25
N LEU A 105 1.23 -5.25 1.95
CA LEU A 105 1.38 -5.33 3.41
C LEU A 105 2.87 -5.28 3.80
N VAL A 106 3.70 -6.06 3.11
CA VAL A 106 5.15 -6.08 3.35
C VAL A 106 5.75 -4.71 3.10
N ARG A 107 5.40 -4.04 1.98
CA ARG A 107 5.85 -2.67 1.68
C ARG A 107 5.42 -1.69 2.77
N CYS A 108 4.15 -1.76 3.19
CA CYS A 108 3.59 -0.90 4.23
C CYS A 108 4.33 -1.05 5.55
N ILE A 109 4.48 -2.28 6.05
CA ILE A 109 5.14 -2.54 7.34
C ILE A 109 6.62 -2.16 7.29
N ARG A 110 7.34 -2.49 6.21
CA ARG A 110 8.74 -2.07 6.03
C ARG A 110 8.88 -0.56 6.07
N HIS A 111 7.99 0.16 5.38
CA HIS A 111 7.97 1.62 5.38
C HIS A 111 7.75 2.19 6.79
N ILE A 112 6.78 1.65 7.53
CA ILE A 112 6.49 2.06 8.90
C ILE A 112 7.72 1.82 9.79
N LEU A 113 8.24 0.60 9.85
CA LEU A 113 9.37 0.23 10.70
C LEU A 113 10.62 1.05 10.39
N TYR A 114 10.90 1.29 9.11
CA TYR A 114 12.03 2.13 8.69
C TYR A 114 11.90 3.57 9.20
N ASN A 115 10.73 4.20 9.01
CA ASN A 115 10.52 5.58 9.44
C ASN A 115 10.48 5.71 10.96
N GLU A 116 9.90 4.75 11.68
CA GLU A 116 9.97 4.71 13.14
C GLU A 116 11.41 4.68 13.63
N GLN A 117 12.23 3.77 13.10
CA GLN A 117 13.65 3.71 13.45
C GLN A 117 14.39 5.00 13.11
N ARG A 118 14.07 5.62 11.96
CA ARG A 118 14.67 6.91 11.58
C ARG A 118 14.34 8.00 12.59
N LEU A 119 13.05 8.17 12.93
CA LEU A 119 12.58 9.18 13.88
C LEU A 119 13.16 8.96 15.28
N VAL A 120 13.23 7.70 15.74
CA VAL A 120 13.85 7.36 17.03
C VAL A 120 15.35 7.72 17.04
N ARG A 121 16.08 7.43 15.97
CA ARG A 121 17.50 7.80 15.85
C ARG A 121 17.69 9.32 15.83
N GLU A 122 16.86 10.03 15.08
CA GLU A 122 16.87 11.50 15.01
C GLU A 122 16.60 12.15 16.38
N ALA A 123 15.65 11.61 17.15
CA ALA A 123 15.32 12.10 18.48
C ALA A 123 16.41 11.78 19.53
N ASN A 124 17.05 10.61 19.44
CA ASN A 124 18.12 10.22 20.36
C ASN A 124 19.46 10.93 20.08
N ASN A 125 19.75 11.28 18.83
CA ASN A 125 21.01 11.92 18.43
C ASN A 125 20.97 13.46 18.61
N GLY A 126 20.33 13.96 19.67
CA GLY A 126 20.15 15.39 19.91
C GLY A 126 21.40 16.23 19.58
N THR A 127 21.20 17.21 18.68
CA THR A 127 22.11 18.31 18.24
C THR A 127 23.11 18.07 17.07
N SER A 128 22.67 18.50 15.85
CA SER A 128 23.42 19.00 14.66
C SER A 128 23.96 18.03 13.58
N PRO A 129 24.02 18.39 12.26
CA PRO A 129 23.44 19.52 11.55
C PRO A 129 22.23 19.09 10.69
N VAL A 130 21.04 19.61 11.04
CA VAL A 130 19.75 19.31 10.38
C VAL A 130 19.68 19.81 8.93
N GLY A 131 20.62 20.67 8.48
CA GLY A 131 20.62 21.20 7.11
C GLY A 131 20.87 20.17 6.01
N SER A 132 21.83 19.25 6.17
CA SER A 132 22.28 18.41 5.04
C SER A 132 21.36 17.21 4.74
N LEU A 133 20.71 16.63 5.74
CA LEU A 133 19.79 15.50 5.55
C LEU A 133 18.37 15.96 5.19
N ALA A 134 17.91 17.10 5.75
CA ALA A 134 16.64 17.70 5.36
C ALA A 134 16.67 18.13 3.88
N ASP A 135 17.78 18.67 3.39
CA ASP A 135 17.96 19.00 1.97
C ASP A 135 17.97 17.75 1.09
N THR A 136 18.62 16.66 1.53
CA THR A 136 18.64 15.40 0.78
C THR A 136 17.26 14.73 0.72
N MET A 137 16.51 14.77 1.83
CA MET A 137 15.13 14.27 1.88
C MET A 137 14.18 15.14 1.08
N SER A 138 14.34 16.47 1.13
CA SER A 138 13.57 17.40 0.30
C SER A 138 13.85 17.17 -1.18
N GLN A 139 15.11 16.95 -1.57
CA GLN A 139 15.47 16.54 -2.93
C GLN A 139 14.84 15.21 -3.34
N LYS A 140 14.85 14.19 -2.47
CA LYS A 140 14.17 12.91 -2.76
C LYS A 140 12.66 13.07 -2.89
N HIS A 141 12.03 13.87 -2.03
CA HIS A 141 10.59 14.19 -2.15
C HIS A 141 10.29 14.92 -3.46
N LEU A 142 11.16 15.86 -3.85
CA LEU A 142 11.02 16.58 -5.12
C LEU A 142 11.15 15.61 -6.31
N GLN A 143 12.12 14.71 -6.28
CA GLN A 143 12.33 13.71 -7.32
C GLN A 143 11.15 12.72 -7.41
N ILE A 144 10.62 12.25 -6.27
CA ILE A 144 9.42 11.39 -6.24
C ILE A 144 8.23 12.11 -6.85
N ASN A 145 8.00 13.38 -6.49
CA ASN A 145 6.90 14.16 -7.06
C ASN A 145 7.07 14.39 -8.56
N GLN A 146 8.31 14.59 -9.05
CA GLN A 146 8.61 14.67 -10.48
C GLN A 146 8.27 13.36 -11.18
N THR A 147 8.76 12.22 -10.67
CA THR A 147 8.46 10.90 -11.25
C THR A 147 6.96 10.59 -11.21
N PHE A 148 6.26 11.00 -10.15
CA PHE A 148 4.81 10.84 -10.05
C PHE A 148 4.07 11.67 -11.10
N GLU A 149 4.49 12.92 -11.32
CA GLU A 149 3.89 13.78 -12.35
C GLU A 149 4.18 13.24 -13.76
N GLU A 150 5.38 12.72 -14.01
CA GLU A 150 5.72 12.03 -15.27
C GLU A 150 4.83 10.80 -15.50
N LEU A 151 4.70 9.94 -14.48
CA LEU A 151 3.81 8.77 -14.55
C LEU A 151 2.35 9.19 -14.80
N ARG A 152 1.88 10.26 -14.16
CA ARG A 152 0.54 10.80 -14.38
C ARG A 152 0.35 11.26 -15.83
N LEU A 153 1.33 11.98 -16.40
CA LEU A 153 1.30 12.43 -17.79
C LEU A 153 1.31 11.26 -18.77
N VAL A 154 2.19 10.28 -18.58
CA VAL A 154 2.25 9.07 -19.43
C VAL A 154 0.93 8.29 -19.34
N THR A 155 0.33 8.18 -18.16
CA THR A 155 -0.97 7.52 -17.97
C THR A 155 -2.07 8.25 -18.73
N GLN A 156 -2.10 9.58 -18.65
CA GLN A 156 -3.08 10.40 -19.36
C GLN A 156 -2.91 10.32 -20.89
N ASP A 157 -1.68 10.29 -21.38
CA ASP A 157 -1.39 10.14 -22.81
C ASP A 157 -1.85 8.77 -23.31
N THR A 158 -1.53 7.71 -22.55
CA THR A 158 -2.01 6.34 -22.84
C THR A 158 -3.54 6.28 -22.86
N GLU A 159 -4.23 6.96 -21.93
CA GLU A 159 -5.70 7.04 -21.92
C GLU A 159 -6.24 7.74 -23.19
N ASN A 160 -5.58 8.80 -23.65
CA ASN A 160 -5.96 9.51 -24.87
C ASN A 160 -5.74 8.66 -26.13
N GLU A 161 -4.62 7.95 -26.21
CA GLU A 161 -4.36 7.00 -27.29
C GLU A 161 -5.40 5.88 -27.33
N LEU A 162 -5.77 5.34 -26.15
CA LEU A 162 -6.81 4.34 -26.03
C LEU A 162 -8.16 4.84 -26.55
N LYS A 163 -8.55 6.09 -26.22
CA LYS A 163 -9.78 6.71 -26.74
C LYS A 163 -9.76 6.86 -28.26
N LYS A 164 -8.62 7.28 -28.85
CA LYS A 164 -8.47 7.37 -30.31
C LYS A 164 -8.57 6.00 -30.98
N LEU A 165 -7.98 4.98 -30.36
CA LEU A 165 -8.04 3.60 -30.85
C LEU A 165 -9.48 3.09 -30.84
N GLN A 166 -10.23 3.34 -29.77
CA GLN A 166 -11.66 2.99 -29.67
C GLN A 166 -12.49 3.69 -30.76
N GLN A 167 -12.30 4.99 -30.97
CA GLN A 167 -13.00 5.73 -32.05
C GLN A 167 -12.68 5.17 -33.44
N THR A 168 -11.41 4.81 -33.67
CA THR A 168 -10.98 4.20 -34.93
C THR A 168 -11.63 2.83 -35.13
N GLN A 169 -11.72 2.03 -34.07
CA GLN A 169 -12.41 0.75 -34.09
C GLN A 169 -13.91 0.91 -34.40
N GLU A 170 -14.59 1.86 -33.77
CA GLU A 170 -16.00 2.17 -34.05
C GLU A 170 -16.21 2.57 -35.52
N TYR A 171 -15.36 3.46 -36.04
CA TYR A 171 -15.41 3.87 -37.44
C TYR A 171 -15.22 2.69 -38.39
N PHE A 172 -14.23 1.83 -38.11
CA PHE A 172 -13.98 0.63 -38.90
C PHE A 172 -15.19 -0.31 -38.91
N ILE A 173 -15.83 -0.53 -37.75
CA ILE A 173 -17.03 -1.36 -37.64
C ILE A 173 -18.16 -0.82 -38.52
N ILE A 174 -18.39 0.50 -38.50
CA ILE A 174 -19.42 1.15 -39.32
C ILE A 174 -19.12 0.95 -40.81
N GLN A 175 -17.89 1.22 -41.24
CA GLN A 175 -17.49 1.05 -42.65
C GLN A 175 -17.61 -0.39 -43.11
N TYR A 176 -17.24 -1.35 -42.26
CA TYR A 176 -17.34 -2.77 -42.56
C TYR A 176 -18.79 -3.22 -42.70
N GLN A 177 -19.67 -2.80 -41.79
CA GLN A 177 -21.11 -3.10 -41.86
C GLN A 177 -21.75 -2.51 -43.12
N GLU A 178 -21.39 -1.28 -43.48
CA GLU A 178 -21.88 -0.63 -44.70
C GLU A 178 -21.40 -1.36 -45.97
N SER A 179 -20.12 -1.78 -46.01
CA SER A 179 -19.59 -2.58 -47.12
C SER A 179 -20.34 -3.90 -47.29
N LEU A 180 -20.68 -4.57 -46.18
CA LEU A 180 -21.47 -5.81 -46.21
C LEU A 180 -22.88 -5.56 -46.74
N ARG A 181 -23.52 -4.46 -46.31
CA ARG A 181 -24.84 -4.06 -46.78
C ARG A 181 -24.86 -3.84 -48.29
N ILE A 182 -23.93 -3.03 -48.81
CA ILE A 182 -23.79 -2.75 -50.25
C ILE A 182 -23.55 -4.05 -51.03
N GLN A 183 -22.70 -4.94 -50.52
CA GLN A 183 -22.43 -6.22 -51.18
C GLN A 183 -23.66 -7.14 -51.21
N GLY A 184 -24.46 -7.14 -50.14
CA GLY A 184 -25.73 -7.86 -50.08
C GLY A 184 -26.77 -7.31 -51.07
N GLU A 185 -26.94 -5.99 -51.11
CA GLU A 185 -27.84 -5.30 -52.03
C GLU A 185 -27.44 -5.53 -53.49
N ALA A 186 -26.15 -5.43 -53.80
CA ALA A 186 -25.65 -5.75 -55.13
C ALA A 186 -25.98 -7.21 -55.50
N ARG A 187 -25.69 -8.19 -54.64
CA ARG A 187 -26.02 -9.60 -54.91
C ARG A 187 -27.50 -9.84 -55.12
N ALA A 188 -28.38 -9.14 -54.40
CA ALA A 188 -29.83 -9.26 -54.57
C ALA A 188 -30.34 -8.60 -55.86
N ALA A 189 -29.68 -7.54 -56.34
CA ALA A 189 -30.06 -6.86 -57.58
C ALA A 189 -29.70 -7.64 -58.86
N TRP A 190 -28.76 -8.59 -58.78
CA TRP A 190 -28.31 -9.43 -59.90
C TRP A 190 -28.84 -10.88 -59.83
N ALA A 191 -29.74 -11.18 -58.88
CA ALA A 191 -30.41 -12.47 -58.71
C ALA A 191 -31.86 -12.40 -59.20
#